data_AF-I3ZD56-F1
#
_entry.id   AF-I3ZD56-F1
#
_cell.length_a   1.000
_cell.length_b   1.000
_cell.length_c   1.000
_cell.angle_alpha   90.00
_cell.angle_beta   90.00
_cell.angle_gamma   90.00
#
_symmetry.space_group_name_H-M   'P 1'
#
loop_
_entity.id
_entity.type
_entity.pdbx_description
1 polymer ?
#
loop_
_entity_poly.entity_id
_entity_poly.type
_entity_poly.pdbx_seq_one_letter_code
_entity_poly.pdbx_strand_id
1 'polypeptide(L)'
;MSTARTIVGGWVDRKDHPRGPNGRGLCRWCNLEVPKRRFTFCSDFCVHEWKLRSQPAYLRDHVYKRDKGRCCGCGIDTMAALRALKRSRGAKREELMLHWGFKTRMRKSLWDADHIVPVVEGGGECDLANIRTLCVRCHRTVTAALRERIRKAKVAAMLVAERAA
;
A
#
# COMPACT_ATOMS: atom_id res chain seq x y z
N MET A 1 9.72 -12.51 1.79
CA MET A 1 9.65 -11.14 2.35
C MET A 1 10.27 -10.20 1.34
N SER A 2 9.50 -9.26 0.78
CA SER A 2 9.93 -8.36 -0.29
C SER A 2 10.10 -6.93 0.22
N THR A 3 11.14 -6.24 -0.24
CA THR A 3 11.37 -4.81 0.05
C THR A 3 10.91 -3.88 -1.07
N ALA A 4 10.37 -4.44 -2.16
CA ALA A 4 9.72 -3.67 -3.20
C ALA A 4 8.29 -3.32 -2.77
N ARG A 5 7.87 -2.07 -2.97
CA ARG A 5 6.51 -1.66 -2.59
C ARG A 5 5.44 -2.29 -3.51
N THR A 6 5.76 -2.40 -4.80
CA THR A 6 4.84 -2.90 -5.85
C THR A 6 5.63 -3.71 -6.87
N ILE A 7 5.01 -4.76 -7.41
CA ILE A 7 5.53 -5.44 -8.60
C ILE A 7 5.33 -4.54 -9.84
N VAL A 8 6.14 -4.75 -10.88
CA VAL A 8 6.01 -4.02 -12.15
C VAL A 8 4.65 -4.32 -12.79
N GLY A 9 3.85 -3.26 -12.91
CA GLY A 9 2.51 -3.27 -13.47
C GLY A 9 2.48 -3.07 -14.99
N GLY A 10 1.29 -2.73 -15.52
CA GLY A 10 1.15 -2.16 -16.86
C GLY A 10 0.78 -3.13 -17.98
N TRP A 11 0.59 -2.56 -19.17
CA TRP A 11 0.31 -3.28 -20.41
C TRP A 11 1.59 -3.97 -20.93
N VAL A 12 1.42 -5.09 -21.63
CA VAL A 12 2.53 -5.84 -22.25
C VAL A 12 2.15 -6.16 -23.69
N ASP A 13 3.11 -6.06 -24.61
CA ASP A 13 2.91 -6.48 -25.99
C ASP A 13 2.81 -8.01 -26.05
N ARG A 14 1.90 -8.51 -26.89
CA ARG A 14 1.69 -9.94 -27.09
C ARG A 14 2.88 -10.63 -27.77
N LYS A 15 3.67 -9.90 -28.56
CA LYS A 15 4.85 -10.43 -29.26
C LYS A 15 5.99 -10.73 -28.29
N ASP A 16 6.19 -9.82 -27.33
CA ASP A 16 7.30 -9.88 -26.37
C ASP A 16 6.95 -10.67 -25.09
N HIS A 17 5.67 -11.02 -24.91
CA HIS A 17 5.21 -11.72 -23.71
C HIS A 17 5.76 -13.16 -23.65
N PRO A 18 6.43 -13.55 -22.55
CA PRO A 18 7.04 -14.87 -22.40
C PRO A 18 6.08 -16.02 -22.66
N ARG A 19 6.60 -17.10 -23.26
CA ARG A 19 5.84 -18.30 -23.61
C ARG A 19 6.41 -19.53 -22.93
N GLY A 20 5.52 -20.45 -22.57
CA GLY A 20 5.88 -21.74 -22.00
C GLY A 20 6.14 -22.82 -23.06
N PRO A 21 6.40 -24.06 -22.61
CA PRO A 21 6.76 -25.19 -23.47
C PRO A 21 5.74 -25.53 -24.55
N ASN A 22 4.44 -25.26 -24.34
CA ASN A 22 3.38 -25.50 -25.31
C ASN A 22 3.08 -24.26 -26.18
N GLY A 23 3.98 -23.27 -26.20
CA GLY A 23 3.87 -22.07 -27.03
C GLY A 23 2.80 -21.07 -26.57
N ARG A 24 2.22 -21.26 -25.37
CA ARG A 24 1.22 -20.37 -24.77
C ARG A 24 1.88 -19.33 -23.86
N GLY A 25 1.25 -18.16 -23.74
CA GLY A 25 1.76 -17.10 -22.87
C GLY A 25 1.83 -17.52 -21.39
N LEU A 26 2.82 -17.03 -20.65
CA LEU A 26 2.96 -17.31 -19.21
C LEU A 26 2.12 -16.34 -18.37
N CYS A 27 1.47 -16.84 -17.34
CA CYS A 27 0.72 -16.02 -16.40
C CYS A 27 1.66 -15.08 -15.64
N ARG A 28 1.37 -13.77 -15.64
CA ARG A 28 2.20 -12.76 -14.95
C ARG A 28 2.14 -12.82 -13.42
N TRP A 29 1.37 -13.76 -12.87
CA TRP A 29 1.28 -14.01 -11.44
C TRP A 29 1.93 -15.33 -11.05
N CYS A 30 1.38 -16.46 -11.52
CA CYS A 30 1.84 -17.80 -11.12
C CYS A 30 2.83 -18.44 -12.09
N ASN A 31 3.18 -17.76 -13.18
CA ASN A 31 4.09 -18.25 -14.22
C ASN A 31 3.66 -19.54 -14.94
N LEU A 32 2.41 -20.01 -14.74
CA LEU A 32 1.82 -21.12 -15.48
C LEU A 32 1.31 -20.66 -16.84
N GLU A 33 1.29 -21.55 -17.83
CA GLU A 33 0.71 -21.24 -19.13
C GLU A 33 -0.77 -20.87 -19.02
N VAL A 34 -1.14 -19.81 -19.74
CA VAL A 34 -2.53 -19.38 -19.82
C VAL A 34 -3.38 -20.36 -20.66
N PRO A 35 -4.65 -20.60 -20.29
CA PRO A 35 -5.54 -21.44 -21.08
C PRO A 35 -5.91 -20.75 -22.40
N LYS A 36 -6.53 -21.53 -23.31
CA LYS A 36 -7.05 -21.00 -24.59
C LYS A 36 -7.95 -19.77 -24.32
N ARG A 37 -7.88 -18.77 -25.21
CA ARG A 37 -8.60 -17.48 -25.14
C ARG A 37 -8.13 -16.49 -24.07
N ARG A 38 -7.18 -16.85 -23.19
CA ARG A 38 -6.48 -15.91 -22.30
C ARG A 38 -5.05 -15.66 -22.81
N PHE A 39 -4.41 -14.58 -22.36
CA PHE A 39 -3.09 -14.16 -22.85
C PHE A 39 -2.05 -13.96 -21.75
N THR A 40 -2.36 -13.18 -20.71
CA THR A 40 -1.37 -12.75 -19.69
C THR A 40 -1.69 -13.24 -18.28
N PHE A 41 -2.86 -13.82 -18.05
CA PHE A 41 -3.29 -14.39 -16.77
C PHE A 41 -4.09 -15.67 -16.98
N CYS A 42 -3.87 -16.68 -16.14
CA CYS A 42 -4.57 -17.96 -16.26
C CYS A 42 -5.99 -17.94 -15.65
N SER A 43 -6.24 -17.05 -14.69
CA SER A 43 -7.52 -16.96 -13.96
C SER A 43 -7.78 -15.55 -13.43
N ASP A 44 -9.01 -15.28 -13.02
CA ASP A 44 -9.39 -13.99 -12.43
C ASP A 44 -8.76 -13.81 -11.04
N PHE A 45 -8.50 -14.92 -10.33
CA PHE A 45 -7.68 -14.93 -9.12
C PHE A 45 -6.27 -14.38 -9.38
N CYS A 46 -5.60 -14.87 -10.42
CA CYS A 46 -4.27 -14.36 -10.79
C CYS A 46 -4.30 -12.88 -11.20
N VAL A 47 -5.38 -12.43 -11.86
CA VAL A 47 -5.57 -11.00 -12.14
C VAL A 47 -5.72 -10.21 -10.84
N HIS A 48 -6.51 -10.71 -9.88
CA HIS A 48 -6.73 -10.07 -8.59
C HIS A 48 -5.44 -9.92 -7.79
N GLU A 49 -4.71 -11.02 -7.58
CA GLU A 49 -3.46 -11.05 -6.81
C GLU A 49 -2.39 -10.14 -7.43
N TRP A 50 -2.27 -10.16 -8.75
CA TRP A 50 -1.36 -9.28 -9.48
C TRP A 50 -1.78 -7.81 -9.35
N LYS A 51 -3.07 -7.48 -9.45
CA LYS A 51 -3.57 -6.09 -9.32
C LYS A 51 -3.37 -5.55 -7.90
N LEU A 52 -3.56 -6.35 -6.86
CA LEU A 52 -3.29 -5.94 -5.47
C LEU A 52 -1.85 -5.45 -5.29
N ARG A 53 -0.90 -6.10 -5.97
CA ARG A 53 0.54 -5.83 -5.82
C ARG A 53 1.13 -4.87 -6.85
N SER A 54 0.43 -4.61 -7.96
CA SER A 54 0.89 -3.72 -9.03
C SER A 54 0.14 -2.38 -9.08
N GLN A 55 -1.09 -2.32 -8.55
CA GLN A 55 -1.97 -1.16 -8.70
C GLN A 55 -2.40 -0.61 -7.34
N PRO A 56 -1.75 0.46 -6.84
CA PRO A 56 -2.08 1.06 -5.55
C PRO A 56 -3.53 1.51 -5.42
N ALA A 57 -4.16 1.96 -6.52
CA ALA A 57 -5.58 2.34 -6.52
C ALA A 57 -6.50 1.14 -6.29
N TYR A 58 -6.21 0.01 -6.96
CA TYR A 58 -6.97 -1.24 -6.79
C TYR A 58 -6.82 -1.79 -5.37
N LEU A 59 -5.60 -1.75 -4.82
CA LEU A 59 -5.34 -2.10 -3.43
C LEU A 59 -6.17 -1.23 -2.47
N ARG A 60 -6.13 0.10 -2.63
CA ARG A 60 -6.90 1.03 -1.78
C ARG A 60 -8.40 0.79 -1.86
N ASP A 61 -8.93 0.45 -3.03
CA ASP A 61 -10.34 0.11 -3.18
C ASP A 61 -10.71 -1.15 -2.35
N HIS A 62 -9.88 -2.20 -2.39
CA HIS A 62 -10.13 -3.42 -1.64
C HIS A 62 -9.94 -3.25 -0.13
N VAL A 63 -8.96 -2.47 0.29
CA VAL A 63 -8.79 -2.07 1.70
C VAL A 63 -10.02 -1.31 2.19
N TYR A 64 -10.54 -0.38 1.38
CA TYR A 64 -11.76 0.35 1.73
C TYR A 64 -12.98 -0.58 1.79
N LYS A 65 -13.13 -1.53 0.84
CA LYS A 65 -14.22 -2.51 0.87
C LYS A 65 -14.22 -3.31 2.17
N ARG A 66 -13.04 -3.70 2.66
CA ARG A 66 -12.83 -4.45 3.91
C ARG A 66 -13.08 -3.59 5.15
N ASP A 67 -12.41 -2.44 5.27
CA ASP A 67 -12.31 -1.69 6.52
C ASP A 67 -13.32 -0.54 6.64
N LYS A 68 -13.96 -0.16 5.51
CA LYS A 68 -14.87 0.98 5.39
C LYS A 68 -14.26 2.31 5.84
N GLY A 69 -12.93 2.44 5.79
CA GLY A 69 -12.22 3.64 6.21
C GLY A 69 -12.14 3.83 7.73
N ARG A 70 -12.41 2.79 8.53
CA ARG A 70 -12.19 2.84 9.98
C ARG A 70 -10.71 2.62 10.30
N CYS A 71 -10.16 3.50 11.10
CA CYS A 71 -8.75 3.41 11.51
C CYS A 71 -8.52 2.21 12.42
N CYS A 72 -7.60 1.32 12.08
CA CYS A 72 -7.19 0.20 12.93
C CYS A 72 -6.47 0.65 14.21
N GLY A 73 -5.86 1.85 14.21
CA GLY A 73 -5.10 2.36 15.36
C GLY A 73 -5.97 3.05 16.42
N CYS A 74 -7.01 3.79 16.01
CA CYS A 74 -7.83 4.59 16.94
C CYS A 74 -9.34 4.44 16.74
N GLY A 75 -9.80 3.59 15.82
CA GLY A 75 -11.22 3.32 15.58
C GLY A 75 -11.99 4.42 14.82
N ILE A 76 -11.42 5.60 14.60
CA ILE A 76 -12.15 6.71 13.97
C ILE A 76 -12.67 6.36 12.56
N ASP A 77 -13.93 6.69 12.29
CA ASP A 77 -14.50 6.68 10.94
C ASP A 77 -13.97 7.90 10.16
N THR A 78 -13.01 7.64 9.29
CA THR A 78 -12.36 8.69 8.49
C THR A 78 -13.25 9.24 7.38
N MET A 79 -14.28 8.50 6.97
CA MET A 79 -15.25 8.94 5.97
C MET A 79 -16.24 9.92 6.60
N ALA A 80 -16.74 9.62 7.79
CA ALA A 80 -17.56 10.54 8.57
C ALA A 80 -16.80 11.83 8.90
N ALA A 81 -15.55 11.71 9.37
CA ALA A 81 -14.70 12.86 9.66
C ALA A 81 -14.44 13.73 8.41
N LEU A 82 -14.20 13.10 7.25
CA LEU A 82 -14.00 13.83 5.99
C LEU A 82 -15.27 14.59 5.57
N ARG A 83 -16.46 13.97 5.72
CA ARG A 83 -17.74 14.65 5.47
C ARG A 83 -17.94 15.85 6.40
N ALA A 84 -17.61 15.71 7.69
CA ALA A 84 -17.68 16.81 8.65
C ALA A 84 -16.74 17.97 8.24
N LEU A 85 -15.48 17.66 7.92
CA LEU A 85 -14.51 18.66 7.49
C LEU A 85 -14.92 19.35 6.18
N LYS A 86 -15.45 18.62 5.20
CA LYS A 86 -15.93 19.22 3.93
C LYS A 86 -17.11 20.18 4.13
N ARG A 87 -18.00 19.89 5.09
CA ARG A 87 -19.16 20.73 5.41
C ARG A 87 -18.83 21.90 6.34
N SER A 88 -17.77 21.79 7.13
CA SER A 88 -17.34 22.86 8.04
C SER A 88 -16.94 24.16 7.33
N ARG A 89 -17.11 25.30 8.00
CA ARG A 89 -16.76 26.65 7.57
C ARG A 89 -16.16 27.44 8.75
N GLY A 90 -15.54 28.59 8.45
CA GLY A 90 -14.99 29.51 9.45
C GLY A 90 -14.05 28.85 10.47
N ALA A 91 -14.12 29.30 11.73
CA ALA A 91 -13.27 28.81 12.82
C ALA A 91 -13.33 27.29 13.00
N LYS A 92 -14.51 26.66 12.85
CA LYS A 92 -14.64 25.19 12.97
C LYS A 92 -13.84 24.46 11.89
N ARG A 93 -13.79 25.02 10.68
CA ARG A 93 -12.98 24.45 9.60
C ARG A 93 -11.50 24.54 9.92
N GLU A 94 -11.05 25.67 10.43
CA GLU A 94 -9.66 25.88 10.85
C GLU A 94 -9.25 24.89 11.95
N GLU A 95 -10.09 24.75 12.98
CA GLU A 95 -9.89 23.77 14.06
C GLU A 95 -9.75 22.33 13.52
N LEU A 96 -10.64 21.91 12.62
CA LEU A 96 -10.58 20.57 12.03
C LEU A 96 -9.36 20.41 11.10
N MET A 97 -9.01 21.43 10.31
CA MET A 97 -7.80 21.41 9.48
C MET A 97 -6.55 21.23 10.36
N LEU A 98 -6.46 21.97 11.46
CA LEU A 98 -5.38 21.86 12.43
C LEU A 98 -5.35 20.48 13.10
N HIS A 99 -6.52 19.96 13.53
CA HIS A 99 -6.64 18.63 14.12
C HIS A 99 -6.06 17.54 13.21
N TRP A 100 -6.36 17.60 11.90
CA TRP A 100 -5.85 16.66 10.91
C TRP A 100 -4.42 17.00 10.43
N GLY A 101 -3.85 18.11 10.90
CA GLY A 101 -2.51 18.57 10.60
C GLY A 101 -2.35 19.10 9.16
N PHE A 102 -3.39 19.71 8.61
CA PHE A 102 -3.36 20.37 7.31
C PHE A 102 -3.22 21.89 7.50
N LYS A 103 -2.17 22.46 6.91
CA LYS A 103 -1.91 23.91 6.99
C LYS A 103 -2.63 24.71 5.91
N THR A 104 -2.59 24.22 4.68
CA THR A 104 -3.09 24.94 3.50
C THR A 104 -4.12 24.14 2.72
N ARG A 105 -3.82 22.88 2.43
CA ARG A 105 -4.67 22.02 1.60
C ARG A 105 -5.02 20.70 2.30
N MET A 106 -6.32 20.39 2.26
CA MET A 106 -6.86 19.11 2.73
C MET A 106 -6.56 18.00 1.71
N ARG A 107 -6.27 16.80 2.21
CA ARG A 107 -6.13 15.58 1.38
C ARG A 107 -7.47 15.11 0.82
N LYS A 108 -7.43 14.34 -0.28
CA LYS A 108 -8.63 13.70 -0.86
C LYS A 108 -9.27 12.67 0.09
N SER A 109 -8.49 12.07 0.98
CA SER A 109 -8.93 11.11 2.01
C SER A 109 -8.22 11.39 3.34
N LEU A 110 -8.86 10.99 4.44
CA LEU A 110 -8.29 11.08 5.79
C LEU A 110 -7.67 9.77 6.29
N TRP A 111 -7.40 8.84 5.37
CA TRP A 111 -6.81 7.54 5.68
C TRP A 111 -5.81 7.07 4.61
N ASP A 112 -4.91 6.19 5.03
CA ASP A 112 -3.91 5.52 4.21
C ASP A 112 -3.97 4.00 4.38
N ALA A 113 -3.67 3.29 3.30
CA ALA A 113 -3.37 1.86 3.32
C ALA A 113 -1.92 1.71 3.76
N ASP A 114 -1.73 1.43 5.04
CA ASP A 114 -0.44 1.29 5.70
C ASP A 114 -0.04 -0.18 5.79
N HIS A 115 1.25 -0.47 5.70
CA HIS A 115 1.73 -1.85 5.85
C HIS A 115 1.82 -2.21 7.34
N ILE A 116 1.36 -3.41 7.72
CA ILE A 116 1.48 -3.92 9.09
C ILE A 116 2.95 -4.22 9.37
N VAL A 117 3.57 -5.03 8.52
CA VAL A 117 5.03 -5.17 8.40
C VAL A 117 5.51 -4.16 7.35
N PRO A 118 6.33 -3.17 7.72
CA PRO A 118 6.85 -2.18 6.78
C PRO A 118 7.59 -2.77 5.58
N VAL A 119 7.53 -2.08 4.45
CA VAL A 119 8.23 -2.49 3.21
C VAL A 119 9.74 -2.67 3.44
N VAL A 120 10.39 -1.75 4.16
CA VAL A 120 11.83 -1.85 4.49
C VAL A 120 12.19 -3.06 5.36
N GLU A 121 11.20 -3.65 6.03
CA GLU A 121 11.31 -4.84 6.87
C GLU A 121 10.80 -6.10 6.13
N GLY A 122 10.56 -6.01 4.81
CA GLY A 122 10.20 -7.15 3.99
C GLY A 122 8.70 -7.38 3.81
N GLY A 123 7.85 -6.42 4.18
CA GLY A 123 6.39 -6.50 4.01
C GLY A 123 5.85 -5.93 2.68
N GLY A 124 6.71 -5.69 1.70
CA GLY A 124 6.34 -5.25 0.36
C GLY A 124 5.66 -6.34 -0.48
N GLU A 125 5.10 -5.94 -1.64
CA GLU A 125 4.42 -6.84 -2.59
C GLU A 125 3.42 -7.79 -1.92
N CYS A 126 2.72 -7.29 -0.91
CA CYS A 126 1.79 -8.08 -0.12
C CYS A 126 0.35 -8.01 -0.65
N ASP A 127 -0.46 -8.96 -0.21
CA ASP A 127 -1.91 -8.89 -0.34
C ASP A 127 -2.51 -7.98 0.75
N LEU A 128 -3.84 -8.07 0.91
CA LEU A 128 -4.55 -7.31 1.93
C LEU A 128 -4.16 -7.69 3.36
N ALA A 129 -3.62 -8.89 3.60
CA ALA A 129 -3.35 -9.38 4.95
C ALA A 129 -2.27 -8.57 5.66
N ASN A 130 -1.29 -8.03 4.92
CA ASN A 130 -0.27 -7.15 5.46
C ASN A 130 -0.61 -5.65 5.34
N ILE A 131 -1.86 -5.31 5.03
CA ILE A 131 -2.30 -3.93 4.91
C ILE A 131 -3.36 -3.62 5.97
N ARG A 132 -3.23 -2.45 6.61
CA ARG A 132 -4.20 -1.91 7.57
C ARG A 132 -4.64 -0.51 7.17
N THR A 133 -5.88 -0.14 7.52
CA THR A 133 -6.36 1.24 7.37
C THR A 133 -5.87 2.07 8.55
N LEU A 134 -5.11 3.13 8.30
CA LEU A 134 -4.78 4.13 9.33
C LEU A 134 -5.28 5.51 8.94
N CYS A 135 -5.84 6.24 9.90
CA CYS A 135 -6.11 7.66 9.68
C CYS A 135 -4.79 8.43 9.53
N VAL A 136 -4.80 9.61 8.90
CA VAL A 136 -3.56 10.36 8.61
C VAL A 136 -2.73 10.71 9.85
N ARG A 137 -3.38 10.85 11.01
CA ARG A 137 -2.71 11.11 12.29
C ARG A 137 -1.99 9.86 12.79
N CYS A 138 -2.68 8.73 12.91
CA CYS A 138 -2.08 7.46 13.30
C CYS A 138 -0.98 7.04 12.32
N HIS A 139 -1.18 7.23 11.02
CA HIS A 139 -0.18 6.94 10.00
C HIS A 139 1.11 7.77 10.19
N ARG A 140 0.99 9.06 10.57
CA ARG A 140 2.14 9.91 10.90
C ARG A 140 2.91 9.36 12.11
N THR A 141 2.21 8.95 13.16
CA THR A 141 2.82 8.38 14.37
C THR A 141 3.61 7.11 14.05
N VAL A 142 3.01 6.15 13.32
CA VAL A 142 3.72 4.90 12.97
C VAL A 142 4.88 5.15 12.02
N THR A 143 4.76 6.11 11.10
CA THR A 143 5.86 6.50 10.20
C THR A 143 7.02 7.12 10.99
N ALA A 144 6.75 7.96 11.98
CA ALA A 144 7.78 8.55 12.83
C ALA A 144 8.50 7.47 13.65
N ALA A 145 7.76 6.55 14.27
CA ALA A 145 8.32 5.41 15.00
C ALA A 145 9.18 4.50 14.08
N LEU A 146 8.73 4.24 12.86
CA LEU A 146 9.50 3.47 11.88
C LEU A 146 10.82 4.17 11.52
N ARG A 147 10.78 5.48 11.23
CA ARG A 147 11.99 6.26 10.92
C ARG A 147 13.00 6.23 12.06
N GLU A 148 12.53 6.32 13.29
CA GLU A 148 13.36 6.18 14.48
C GLU A 148 14.07 4.83 14.54
N ARG A 149 13.32 3.73 14.36
CA ARG A 149 13.89 2.37 14.35
C ARG A 149 14.94 2.19 13.26
N ILE A 150 14.65 2.66 12.04
CA ILE A 150 15.60 2.60 10.91
C ILE A 150 16.88 3.38 11.25
N ARG A 151 16.76 4.59 11.82
CA ARG A 151 17.93 5.39 12.20
C ARG A 151 18.79 4.64 13.22
N LYS A 152 18.18 4.09 14.27
CA LYS A 152 18.89 3.29 15.29
C LYS A 152 19.58 2.08 14.69
N ALA A 153 18.91 1.33 13.80
CA ALA A 153 19.49 0.17 13.13
C ALA A 153 20.71 0.54 12.27
N LYS A 154 20.66 1.68 11.55
CA LYS A 154 21.80 2.18 10.77
C LYS A 154 22.99 2.53 11.65
N VAL A 155 22.75 3.24 12.76
CA VAL A 155 23.82 3.60 13.71
C VAL A 155 24.45 2.33 14.31
N ALA A 156 23.64 1.36 14.73
CA ALA A 156 24.14 0.10 15.26
C ALA A 156 24.99 -0.67 14.24
N ALA A 157 24.54 -0.77 12.99
CA ALA A 157 25.30 -1.41 11.92
C ALA A 157 26.65 -0.74 11.65
N MET A 158 26.70 0.60 11.69
CA MET A 158 27.93 1.37 11.53
C MET A 158 28.94 1.07 12.64
N LEU A 159 28.49 1.06 13.90
CA LEU A 159 29.34 0.76 15.06
C LEU A 159 29.87 -0.68 15.05
N VAL A 160 29.08 -1.64 14.54
CA VAL A 160 29.53 -3.03 14.37
C VAL A 160 30.60 -3.12 13.29
N ALA A 161 30.42 -2.43 12.16
CA ALA A 161 31.39 -2.41 11.07
C ALA A 161 32.73 -1.78 11.50
N GLU A 162 32.69 -0.70 12.27
CA GLU A 162 33.89 -0.03 12.79
C GLU A 162 34.68 -0.88 13.79
N ARG A 163 34.01 -1.73 14.58
CA ARG A 163 34.66 -2.67 15.51
C ARG A 163 35.23 -3.92 14.82
N ALA A 164 34.78 -4.21 13.61
CA ALA A 164 35.24 -5.35 12.82
C ALA A 164 36.38 -5.00 11.86
N ALA A 165 36.73 -3.72 11.76
CA ALA A 165 37.87 -3.19 11.03
C ALA A 165 39.07 -3.00 11.96
#